data_AF-A0A7Y1CLA1-F1
#
_entry.id   AF-A0A7Y1CLA1-F1
#
_cell.length_a   1.000
_cell.length_b   1.000
_cell.length_c   1.000
_cell.angle_alpha   90.00
_cell.angle_beta   90.00
_cell.angle_gamma   90.00
#
_symmetry.space_group_name_H-M   'P 1'
#
loop_
_entity.id
_entity.type
_entity.pdbx_description
1 polymer ?
#
loop_
_entity_poly.entity_id
_entity_poly.type
_entity_poly.pdbx_seq_one_letter_code
_entity_poly.pdbx_strand_id
1 'polypeptide(L)'
;MSSSQKTDSTSSPRRRLSREQRLQQLMAVAWQIVREHGTEALTLGYLAEQAGVTKPVVYDHFGTRAVLLAALYQDFDQRQTLLMEQALQTSEPTLAARAAVIATSYVDCVLLQGREIPGVIAALASSPELEIIKRDYQAIFLEKCRHALEPFAAGAVIARAGLRAMLGAAEAVSHAAALGEITPAQAQEELCATIVAMVERARASTSATQ
;
A
#
# COMPACT_ATOMS: atom_id res chain seq x y z
N MET A 1 -51.10 -47.42 -15.06
CA MET A 1 -49.72 -47.60 -15.56
C MET A 1 -49.25 -46.26 -16.07
N SER A 2 -48.59 -45.48 -15.21
CA SER A 2 -47.12 -45.31 -15.17
C SER A 2 -46.58 -44.52 -16.36
N SER A 3 -46.13 -43.29 -16.09
CA SER A 3 -44.79 -42.83 -16.48
C SER A 3 -44.51 -41.48 -15.83
N SER A 4 -43.77 -41.55 -14.72
CA SER A 4 -43.09 -40.42 -14.09
C SER A 4 -42.00 -39.89 -15.02
N GLN A 5 -42.07 -38.61 -15.41
CA GLN A 5 -40.90 -37.91 -15.92
C GLN A 5 -40.05 -37.45 -14.74
N LYS A 6 -38.92 -38.14 -14.54
CA LYS A 6 -37.82 -37.65 -13.70
C LYS A 6 -37.17 -36.48 -14.42
N THR A 7 -37.25 -35.29 -13.86
CA THR A 7 -36.37 -34.18 -14.19
C THR A 7 -35.04 -34.41 -13.49
N ASP A 8 -34.08 -35.00 -14.21
CA ASP A 8 -32.68 -34.99 -13.80
C ASP A 8 -32.16 -33.55 -13.91
N SER A 9 -32.00 -32.93 -12.75
CA SER A 9 -31.27 -31.68 -12.60
C SER A 9 -29.77 -31.95 -12.76
N THR A 10 -29.24 -31.69 -13.96
CA THR A 10 -27.80 -31.72 -14.22
C THR A 10 -27.10 -30.58 -13.47
N SER A 11 -26.70 -30.86 -12.22
CA SER A 11 -25.75 -30.06 -11.45
C SER A 11 -24.42 -29.99 -12.20
N SER A 12 -24.18 -28.89 -12.90
CA SER A 12 -22.89 -28.58 -13.51
C SER A 12 -21.78 -28.68 -12.45
N PRO A 13 -20.66 -29.39 -12.71
CA PRO A 13 -19.63 -29.59 -11.70
C PRO A 13 -19.03 -28.24 -11.32
N ARG A 14 -19.17 -27.85 -10.05
CA ARG A 14 -18.55 -26.63 -9.49
C ARG A 14 -17.04 -26.69 -9.76
N ARG A 15 -16.60 -25.98 -10.81
CA ARG A 15 -15.21 -25.86 -11.21
C ARG A 15 -14.39 -25.36 -10.02
N ARG A 16 -13.45 -26.18 -9.56
CA ARG A 16 -12.53 -25.82 -8.48
C ARG A 16 -11.74 -24.59 -8.92
N LEU A 17 -11.77 -23.53 -8.11
CA LEU A 17 -10.92 -22.35 -8.30
C LEU A 17 -9.46 -22.77 -8.16
N SER A 18 -8.57 -22.13 -8.94
CA SER A 18 -7.14 -22.21 -8.69
C SER A 18 -6.79 -21.57 -7.33
N ARG A 19 -5.61 -21.86 -6.81
CA ARG A 19 -5.12 -21.25 -5.56
C ARG A 19 -5.11 -19.72 -5.64
N GLU A 20 -4.70 -19.17 -6.77
CA GLU A 20 -4.67 -17.72 -7.00
C GLU A 20 -6.08 -17.11 -7.07
N GLN A 21 -7.01 -17.74 -7.80
CA GLN A 21 -8.40 -17.29 -7.84
C GLN A 21 -9.05 -17.35 -6.46
N ARG A 22 -8.68 -18.35 -5.64
CA ARG A 22 -9.13 -18.44 -4.26
C ARG A 22 -8.58 -17.29 -3.41
N LEU A 23 -7.29 -16.99 -3.54
CA LEU A 23 -6.68 -15.87 -2.83
C LEU A 23 -7.37 -14.55 -3.19
N GLN A 24 -7.61 -14.29 -4.48
CA GLN A 24 -8.33 -13.09 -4.94
C GLN A 24 -9.74 -13.00 -4.35
N GLN A 25 -10.48 -14.11 -4.32
CA GLN A 25 -11.80 -14.16 -3.67
C GLN A 25 -11.71 -13.81 -2.18
N LEU A 26 -10.77 -14.43 -1.45
CA LEU A 26 -10.60 -14.18 -0.01
C LEU A 26 -10.19 -12.73 0.26
N MET A 27 -9.34 -12.14 -0.58
CA MET A 27 -8.98 -10.73 -0.49
C MET A 27 -10.18 -9.81 -0.74
N ALA A 28 -11.01 -10.10 -1.74
CA ALA A 28 -12.21 -9.31 -2.02
C ALA A 28 -13.19 -9.33 -0.82
N VAL A 29 -13.43 -10.51 -0.22
CA VAL A 29 -14.29 -10.64 0.96
C VAL A 29 -13.67 -9.96 2.19
N ALA A 30 -12.35 -10.09 2.39
CA ALA A 30 -11.66 -9.41 3.49
C ALA A 30 -11.79 -7.88 3.38
N TRP A 31 -11.64 -7.32 2.17
CA TRP A 31 -11.89 -5.91 1.91
C TRP A 31 -13.33 -5.48 2.21
N GLN A 32 -14.30 -6.30 1.83
CA GLN A 32 -15.71 -6.04 2.15
C GLN A 32 -15.95 -6.00 3.66
N ILE A 33 -15.41 -6.98 4.40
CA ILE A 33 -15.51 -7.03 5.87
C ILE A 33 -14.90 -5.77 6.50
N VAL A 34 -13.70 -5.38 6.08
CA VAL A 34 -13.03 -4.19 6.65
C VAL A 34 -13.84 -2.93 6.40
N ARG A 35 -14.43 -2.77 5.22
CA ARG A 35 -15.23 -1.59 4.86
C ARG A 35 -16.58 -1.54 5.58
N GLU A 36 -17.25 -2.68 5.71
CA GLU A 36 -18.62 -2.74 6.26
C GLU A 36 -18.64 -2.91 7.79
N HIS A 37 -17.68 -3.64 8.34
CA HIS A 37 -17.69 -4.09 9.74
C HIS A 37 -16.42 -3.68 10.52
N GLY A 38 -15.45 -3.03 9.86
CA GLY A 38 -14.19 -2.60 10.47
C GLY A 38 -13.15 -3.71 10.58
N THR A 39 -11.89 -3.32 10.83
CA THR A 39 -10.75 -4.25 10.88
C THR A 39 -10.84 -5.26 12.03
N GLU A 40 -11.50 -4.93 13.15
CA GLU A 40 -11.66 -5.85 14.28
C GLU A 40 -12.57 -7.05 13.96
N ALA A 41 -13.56 -6.87 13.08
CA ALA A 41 -14.38 -7.98 12.62
C ALA A 41 -13.60 -8.97 11.75
N LEU A 42 -12.48 -8.55 11.15
CA LEU A 42 -11.67 -9.38 10.27
C LEU A 42 -10.87 -10.42 11.06
N THR A 43 -11.48 -11.58 11.25
CA THR A 43 -10.84 -12.80 11.76
C THR A 43 -10.82 -13.88 10.67
N LEU A 44 -9.87 -14.83 10.75
CA LEU A 44 -9.81 -15.95 9.79
C LEU A 44 -11.11 -16.78 9.78
N GLY A 45 -11.76 -16.91 10.93
CA GLY A 45 -13.02 -17.62 11.07
C GLY A 45 -14.18 -16.88 10.40
N TYR A 46 -14.31 -15.58 10.66
CA TYR A 46 -15.36 -14.76 10.05
C TYR A 46 -15.16 -14.62 8.54
N LEU A 47 -13.91 -14.49 8.08
CA LEU A 47 -13.58 -14.51 6.64
C LEU A 47 -14.01 -15.83 5.97
N ALA A 48 -13.77 -16.97 6.62
CA ALA A 48 -14.18 -18.28 6.07
C ALA A 48 -15.71 -18.36 5.90
N GLU A 49 -16.45 -17.91 6.91
CA GLU A 49 -17.91 -17.85 6.90
C GLU A 49 -18.44 -16.97 5.77
N GLN A 50 -17.96 -15.72 5.69
CA GLN A 50 -18.40 -14.77 4.66
C GLN A 50 -17.99 -15.20 3.24
N ALA A 51 -16.84 -15.85 3.08
CA ALA A 51 -16.39 -16.34 1.77
C ALA A 51 -17.04 -17.67 1.34
N GLY A 52 -17.86 -18.29 2.20
CA GLY A 52 -18.49 -19.59 1.93
C GLY A 52 -17.48 -20.73 1.77
N VAL A 53 -16.37 -20.67 2.51
CA VAL A 53 -15.31 -21.69 2.50
C VAL A 53 -15.11 -22.30 3.88
N THR A 54 -14.47 -23.46 3.94
CA THR A 54 -14.12 -24.06 5.24
C THR A 54 -12.96 -23.30 5.87
N LYS A 55 -12.91 -23.27 7.21
CA LYS A 55 -11.82 -22.64 7.96
C LYS A 55 -10.44 -23.10 7.46
N PRO A 56 -10.14 -24.41 7.30
CA PRO A 56 -8.83 -24.86 6.82
C PRO A 56 -8.35 -24.17 5.54
N VAL A 57 -9.24 -23.86 4.58
CA VAL A 57 -8.87 -23.15 3.35
C VAL A 57 -8.29 -21.77 3.66
N VAL A 58 -8.89 -21.02 4.59
CA VAL A 58 -8.39 -19.68 4.96
C VAL A 58 -7.08 -19.78 5.75
N TYR A 59 -6.95 -20.77 6.63
CA TYR A 59 -5.70 -21.01 7.37
C TYR A 59 -4.56 -21.45 6.44
N ASP A 60 -4.83 -22.22 5.38
CA ASP A 60 -3.82 -22.60 4.38
C ASP A 60 -3.29 -21.40 3.58
N HIS A 61 -4.09 -20.33 3.45
CA HIS A 61 -3.71 -19.11 2.73
C HIS A 61 -2.95 -18.12 3.61
N PHE A 62 -3.40 -17.88 4.85
CA PHE A 62 -2.86 -16.82 5.69
C PHE A 62 -2.15 -17.34 6.95
N GLY A 63 -2.55 -18.49 7.49
CA GLY A 63 -2.01 -19.03 8.74
C GLY A 63 -2.45 -18.25 9.99
N THR A 64 -2.24 -16.93 10.01
CA THR A 64 -2.59 -16.04 11.14
C THR A 64 -3.34 -14.79 10.69
N ARG A 65 -4.04 -14.13 11.62
CA ARG A 65 -4.68 -12.83 11.37
C ARG A 65 -3.66 -11.77 10.97
N ALA A 66 -2.46 -11.79 11.56
CA ALA A 66 -1.38 -10.86 11.23
C ALA A 66 -1.00 -10.96 9.74
N VAL A 67 -0.83 -12.18 9.22
CA VAL A 67 -0.52 -12.38 7.78
C VAL A 67 -1.66 -11.94 6.88
N LEU A 68 -2.92 -12.14 7.29
CA LEU A 68 -4.08 -11.60 6.56
C LEU A 68 -4.07 -10.06 6.51
N LEU A 69 -3.77 -9.40 7.63
CA LEU A 69 -3.67 -7.93 7.69
C LEU A 69 -2.49 -7.41 6.86
N ALA A 70 -1.35 -8.09 6.90
CA ALA A 70 -0.19 -7.80 6.06
C ALA A 70 -0.52 -7.93 4.57
N ALA A 71 -1.28 -8.96 4.18
CA ALA A 71 -1.71 -9.15 2.80
C ALA A 71 -2.64 -8.03 2.31
N LEU A 72 -3.55 -7.55 3.17
CA LEU A 72 -4.40 -6.38 2.84
C LEU A 72 -3.57 -5.10 2.69
N TYR A 73 -2.61 -4.87 3.58
CA TYR A 73 -1.70 -3.73 3.47
C TYR A 73 -0.89 -3.79 2.17
N GLN A 74 -0.34 -4.95 1.84
CA GLN A 74 0.41 -5.17 0.61
C GLN A 74 -0.43 -4.90 -0.63
N ASP A 75 -1.65 -5.43 -0.70
CA ASP A 75 -2.55 -5.20 -1.83
C ASP A 75 -2.95 -3.72 -1.95
N PHE A 76 -3.12 -3.02 -0.82
CA PHE A 76 -3.32 -1.57 -0.83
C PHE A 76 -2.08 -0.81 -1.35
N ASP A 77 -0.90 -1.10 -0.80
CA ASP A 77 0.38 -0.46 -1.16
C ASP A 77 0.74 -0.67 -2.63
N GLN A 78 0.48 -1.87 -3.17
CA GLN A 78 0.68 -2.17 -4.59
C GLN A 78 -0.19 -1.31 -5.49
N ARG A 79 -1.48 -1.10 -5.14
CA ARG A 79 -2.37 -0.24 -5.92
C ARG A 79 -1.88 1.21 -5.92
N GLN A 80 -1.45 1.71 -4.77
CA GLN A 80 -0.93 3.09 -4.66
C GLN A 80 0.41 3.26 -5.39
N THR A 81 1.28 2.26 -5.31
CA THR A 81 2.56 2.23 -6.04
C THR A 81 2.33 2.32 -7.55
N LEU A 82 1.37 1.55 -8.09
CA LEU A 82 1.05 1.59 -9.52
C LEU A 82 0.53 2.98 -9.96
N LEU A 83 -0.29 3.63 -9.15
CA LEU A 83 -0.76 5.00 -9.43
C LEU A 83 0.39 6.00 -9.46
N MET A 84 1.31 5.92 -8.49
CA MET A 84 2.50 6.77 -8.45
C MET A 84 3.40 6.52 -9.66
N GLU A 85 3.64 5.26 -10.04
CA GLU A 85 4.46 4.92 -11.21
C GLU A 85 3.87 5.47 -12.50
N GLN A 86 2.55 5.35 -12.69
CA GLN A 86 1.86 5.93 -13.83
C GLN A 86 1.96 7.46 -13.85
N ALA A 87 1.77 8.11 -12.70
CA ALA A 87 1.91 9.56 -12.56
C ALA A 87 3.35 10.02 -12.87
N LEU A 88 4.35 9.26 -12.44
CA LEU A 88 5.75 9.53 -12.78
C LEU A 88 5.97 9.35 -14.29
N GLN A 89 5.41 8.33 -14.93
CA GLN A 89 5.60 8.14 -16.37
C GLN A 89 5.03 9.29 -17.21
N THR A 90 3.92 9.90 -16.78
CA THR A 90 3.27 11.00 -17.49
C THR A 90 3.76 12.39 -17.07
N SER A 91 4.51 12.51 -15.97
CA SER A 91 5.01 13.80 -15.50
C SER A 91 6.16 14.31 -16.37
N GLU A 92 6.32 15.64 -16.39
CA GLU A 92 7.49 16.26 -16.99
C GLU A 92 8.80 15.65 -16.41
N PRO A 93 9.85 15.51 -17.22
CA PRO A 93 11.14 15.01 -16.77
C PRO A 93 11.93 16.15 -16.10
N THR A 94 11.33 16.78 -15.09
CA THR A 94 11.95 17.83 -14.27
C THR A 94 11.94 17.43 -12.80
N LEU A 95 12.94 17.88 -12.03
CA LEU A 95 13.03 17.57 -10.60
C LEU A 95 11.76 18.01 -9.85
N ALA A 96 11.25 19.20 -10.15
CA ALA A 96 10.05 19.74 -9.52
C ALA A 96 8.81 18.88 -9.81
N ALA A 97 8.60 18.45 -11.06
CA ALA A 97 7.45 17.61 -11.40
C ALA A 97 7.53 16.23 -10.73
N ARG A 98 8.73 15.63 -10.66
CA ARG A 98 8.94 14.32 -10.01
C ARG A 98 8.74 14.41 -8.50
N ALA A 99 9.28 15.46 -7.88
CA ALA A 99 9.08 15.74 -6.46
C ALA A 99 7.60 15.97 -6.12
N ALA A 100 6.87 16.74 -6.94
CA ALA A 100 5.45 16.97 -6.77
C ALA A 100 4.64 15.67 -6.86
N VAL A 101 4.91 14.82 -7.86
CA VAL A 101 4.23 13.52 -7.98
C VAL A 101 4.47 12.63 -6.76
N ILE A 102 5.72 12.52 -6.30
CA ILE A 102 6.05 11.73 -5.10
C ILE A 102 5.32 12.29 -3.87
N ALA A 103 5.33 13.61 -3.70
CA ALA A 103 4.70 14.27 -2.57
C ALA A 103 3.18 14.05 -2.55
N THR A 104 2.50 14.34 -3.66
CA THR A 104 1.06 14.13 -3.83
C THR A 104 0.69 12.67 -3.61
N SER A 105 1.41 11.74 -4.26
CA SER A 105 1.12 10.31 -4.14
C SER A 105 1.24 9.80 -2.71
N TYR A 106 2.25 10.26 -1.97
CA TYR A 106 2.44 9.84 -0.58
C TYR A 106 1.38 10.42 0.35
N VAL A 107 1.12 11.72 0.28
CA VAL A 107 0.12 12.40 1.12
C VAL A 107 -1.28 11.82 0.87
N ASP A 108 -1.67 11.68 -0.39
CA ASP A 108 -2.97 11.12 -0.76
C ASP A 108 -3.09 9.66 -0.32
N CYS A 109 -2.02 8.88 -0.44
CA CYS A 109 -1.98 7.50 0.06
C CYS A 109 -2.23 7.45 1.57
N VAL A 110 -1.55 8.25 2.38
CA VAL A 110 -1.75 8.27 3.85
C VAL A 110 -3.16 8.72 4.23
N LEU A 111 -3.68 9.76 3.56
CA LEU A 111 -5.05 10.23 3.79
C LEU A 111 -6.08 9.16 3.42
N LEU A 112 -5.85 8.42 2.34
CA LEU A 112 -6.70 7.31 1.92
C LEU A 112 -6.61 6.12 2.89
N GLN A 113 -5.42 5.79 3.39
CA GLN A 113 -5.23 4.75 4.42
C GLN A 113 -6.05 5.06 5.67
N GLY A 114 -6.04 6.32 6.13
CA GLY A 114 -6.81 6.77 7.29
C GLY A 114 -8.33 6.62 7.11
N ARG A 115 -8.81 6.54 5.87
CA ARG A 115 -10.23 6.35 5.53
C ARG A 115 -10.59 4.89 5.25
N GLU A 116 -9.75 4.16 4.51
CA GLU A 116 -10.06 2.81 4.03
C GLU A 116 -9.58 1.71 4.97
N ILE A 117 -8.43 1.88 5.63
CA ILE A 117 -7.79 0.84 6.44
C ILE A 117 -7.19 1.32 7.77
N PRO A 118 -7.85 2.21 8.55
CA PRO A 118 -7.28 2.76 9.77
C PRO A 118 -6.90 1.68 10.80
N GLY A 119 -7.74 0.65 10.95
CA GLY A 119 -7.45 -0.46 11.87
C GLY A 119 -6.33 -1.37 11.40
N VAL A 120 -6.10 -1.51 10.08
CA VAL A 120 -4.97 -2.31 9.55
C VAL A 120 -3.66 -1.59 9.86
N ILE A 121 -3.60 -0.27 9.62
CA ILE A 121 -2.42 0.53 9.94
C ILE A 121 -2.12 0.51 11.45
N ALA A 122 -3.14 0.65 12.29
CA ALA A 122 -2.97 0.58 13.75
C ALA A 122 -2.47 -0.81 14.21
N ALA A 123 -2.98 -1.88 13.61
CA ALA A 123 -2.50 -3.23 13.87
C ALA A 123 -1.04 -3.43 13.43
N LEU A 124 -0.64 -2.88 12.28
CA LEU A 124 0.75 -2.94 11.82
C LEU A 124 1.69 -2.23 12.79
N ALA A 125 1.28 -1.09 13.35
CA ALA A 125 2.08 -0.30 14.28
C ALA A 125 2.25 -0.93 15.67
N SER A 126 1.39 -1.88 16.03
CA SER A 126 1.34 -2.48 17.37
C SER A 126 1.94 -3.88 17.48
N SER A 127 2.37 -4.49 16.35
CA SER A 127 3.01 -5.81 16.31
C SER A 127 4.44 -5.69 15.76
N PRO A 128 5.46 -6.18 16.48
CA PRO A 128 6.84 -6.20 15.99
C PRO A 128 7.00 -6.91 14.64
N GLU A 129 6.26 -8.01 14.44
CA GLU A 129 6.29 -8.80 13.21
C GLU A 129 5.74 -8.00 12.02
N LEU A 130 4.65 -7.26 12.25
CA LEU A 130 4.04 -6.42 11.23
C LEU A 130 4.82 -5.12 10.97
N GLU A 131 5.49 -4.59 11.98
CA GLU A 131 6.41 -3.45 11.83
C GLU A 131 7.60 -3.80 10.92
N ILE A 132 8.11 -5.03 10.95
CA ILE A 132 9.14 -5.50 10.01
C ILE A 132 8.61 -5.43 8.57
N ILE A 133 7.40 -5.95 8.35
CA ILE A 133 6.76 -5.95 7.03
C ILE A 133 6.57 -4.52 6.51
N LYS A 134 6.08 -3.61 7.35
CA LYS A 134 5.95 -2.19 7.01
C LYS A 134 7.29 -1.57 6.62
N ARG A 135 8.37 -1.87 7.35
CA ARG A 135 9.72 -1.36 7.03
C ARG A 135 10.24 -1.88 5.70
N ASP A 136 9.97 -3.14 5.37
CA ASP A 136 10.35 -3.72 4.08
C ASP A 136 9.65 -3.00 2.92
N TYR A 137 8.35 -2.70 3.06
CA TYR A 137 7.62 -1.90 2.07
C TYR A 137 8.13 -0.46 1.97
N GLN A 138 8.42 0.18 3.11
CA GLN A 138 9.05 1.51 3.11
C GLN A 138 10.40 1.51 2.38
N ALA A 139 11.20 0.45 2.52
CA ALA A 139 12.47 0.33 1.80
C ALA A 139 12.27 0.24 0.28
N ILE A 140 11.26 -0.52 -0.18
CA ILE A 140 10.89 -0.60 -1.60
C ILE A 140 10.45 0.77 -2.13
N PHE A 141 9.61 1.48 -1.39
CA PHE A 141 9.17 2.83 -1.76
C PHE A 141 10.35 3.80 -1.85
N LEU A 142 11.26 3.80 -0.88
CA LEU A 142 12.44 4.66 -0.87
C LEU A 142 13.33 4.42 -2.09
N GLU A 143 13.48 3.16 -2.50
CA GLU A 143 14.29 2.81 -3.67
C GLU A 143 13.65 3.30 -4.97
N LYS A 144 12.31 3.22 -5.09
CA LYS A 144 11.58 3.81 -6.23
C LYS A 144 11.77 5.33 -6.28
N CYS A 145 11.66 6.00 -5.14
CA CYS A 145 11.91 7.44 -5.03
C CYS A 145 13.35 7.78 -5.43
N ARG A 146 14.33 7.00 -4.97
CA ARG A 146 15.74 7.17 -5.37
C ARG A 146 15.89 7.10 -6.89
N HIS A 147 15.36 6.05 -7.52
CA HIS A 147 15.44 5.89 -8.98
C HIS A 147 14.73 7.01 -9.75
N ALA A 148 13.58 7.49 -9.27
CA ALA A 148 12.85 8.58 -9.90
C ALA A 148 13.60 9.93 -9.82
N LEU A 149 14.45 10.11 -8.80
CA LEU A 149 15.16 11.35 -8.53
C LEU A 149 16.63 11.34 -9.00
N GLU A 150 17.23 10.17 -9.16
CA GLU A 150 18.63 9.95 -9.56
C GLU A 150 19.04 10.68 -10.85
N PRO A 151 18.23 10.73 -11.93
CA PRO A 151 18.58 11.50 -13.12
C PRO A 151 18.81 12.99 -12.85
N PHE A 152 18.24 13.52 -11.77
CA PHE A 152 18.37 14.90 -11.37
C PHE A 152 19.51 15.12 -10.38
N ALA A 153 20.20 14.10 -9.89
CA ALA A 153 21.27 14.27 -8.90
C ALA A 153 22.61 14.71 -9.51
N ALA A 154 22.70 14.95 -10.83
CA ALA A 154 23.92 15.35 -11.53
C ALA A 154 25.13 14.41 -11.28
N GLY A 155 24.85 13.11 -11.23
CA GLY A 155 25.86 12.07 -10.93
C GLY A 155 26.16 11.87 -9.44
N ALA A 156 25.56 12.68 -8.56
CA ALA A 156 25.64 12.47 -7.11
C ALA A 156 24.77 11.28 -6.66
N VAL A 157 25.21 10.58 -5.62
CA VAL A 157 24.39 9.56 -4.96
C VAL A 157 23.48 10.23 -3.93
N ILE A 158 22.16 10.04 -4.07
CA ILE A 158 21.22 10.43 -3.01
C ILE A 158 21.42 9.48 -1.83
N ALA A 159 21.99 9.98 -0.75
CA ALA A 159 22.33 9.16 0.41
C ALA A 159 21.08 8.57 1.10
N ARG A 160 21.21 7.34 1.61
CA ARG A 160 20.14 6.65 2.38
C ARG A 160 19.61 7.49 3.55
N ALA A 161 20.48 8.24 4.22
CA ALA A 161 20.10 9.14 5.31
C ALA A 161 19.16 10.26 4.82
N GLY A 162 19.40 10.83 3.64
CA GLY A 162 18.53 11.84 3.03
C GLY A 162 17.15 11.28 2.71
N LEU A 163 17.11 10.11 2.08
CA LEU A 163 15.86 9.40 1.77
C LEU A 163 15.07 9.06 3.04
N ARG A 164 15.74 8.63 4.11
CA ARG A 164 15.05 8.36 5.38
C ARG A 164 14.51 9.64 6.03
N ALA A 165 15.24 10.75 5.97
CA ALA A 165 14.77 12.04 6.44
C ALA A 165 13.55 12.53 5.64
N MET A 166 13.59 12.40 4.30
CA MET A 166 12.46 12.69 3.41
C MET A 166 11.22 11.87 3.79
N LEU A 167 11.35 10.57 4.03
CA LEU A 167 10.23 9.73 4.45
C LEU A 167 9.69 10.12 5.82
N GLY A 168 10.55 10.45 6.79
CA GLY A 168 10.11 10.95 8.09
C GLY A 168 9.33 12.27 7.98
N ALA A 169 9.78 13.19 7.11
CA ALA A 169 9.04 14.41 6.80
C ALA A 169 7.68 14.08 6.17
N ALA A 170 7.65 13.16 5.20
CA ALA A 170 6.43 12.72 4.52
C ALA A 170 5.42 12.12 5.52
N GLU A 171 5.87 11.24 6.42
CA GLU A 171 5.04 10.69 7.50
C GLU A 171 4.47 11.79 8.40
N ALA A 172 5.32 12.73 8.84
CA ALA A 172 4.91 13.80 9.75
C ALA A 172 3.89 14.76 9.12
N VAL A 173 4.17 15.29 7.92
CA VAL A 173 3.25 16.25 7.28
C VAL A 173 1.94 15.58 6.84
N SER A 174 1.99 14.32 6.40
CA SER A 174 0.78 13.58 6.06
C SER A 174 -0.09 13.29 7.29
N HIS A 175 0.55 12.98 8.43
CA HIS A 175 -0.16 12.79 9.70
C HIS A 175 -0.80 14.10 10.18
N ALA A 176 -0.08 15.21 10.15
CA ALA A 176 -0.61 16.53 10.48
C ALA A 176 -1.80 16.91 9.58
N ALA A 177 -1.72 16.60 8.27
CA ALA A 177 -2.85 16.79 7.35
C ALA A 177 -4.05 15.89 7.67
N ALA A 178 -3.82 14.64 8.07
CA ALA A 178 -4.89 13.72 8.48
C ALA A 178 -5.59 14.18 9.76
N LEU A 179 -4.87 14.82 10.69
CA LEU A 179 -5.42 15.44 11.90
C LEU A 179 -6.07 16.80 11.65
N GLY A 180 -5.93 17.37 10.44
CA GLY A 180 -6.45 18.68 10.09
C GLY A 180 -5.65 19.86 10.67
N GLU A 181 -4.44 19.62 11.17
CA GLU A 181 -3.53 20.66 11.66
C GLU A 181 -3.01 21.54 10.51
N ILE A 182 -2.84 20.93 9.33
CA ILE A 182 -2.52 21.58 8.06
C ILE A 182 -3.43 21.02 6.95
N THR A 183 -3.52 21.73 5.84
CA THR A 183 -4.25 21.24 4.66
C THR A 183 -3.43 20.19 3.89
N PRO A 184 -4.08 19.28 3.14
CA PRO A 184 -3.38 18.37 2.24
C PRO A 184 -2.46 19.09 1.25
N ALA A 185 -2.87 20.25 0.72
CA ALA A 185 -2.07 21.06 -0.19
C ALA A 185 -0.77 21.55 0.48
N GLN A 186 -0.85 22.07 1.71
CA GLN A 186 0.33 22.48 2.47
C GLN A 186 1.29 21.31 2.73
N ALA A 187 0.76 20.12 3.06
CA ALA A 187 1.59 18.93 3.24
C ALA A 187 2.30 18.51 1.93
N GLN A 188 1.59 18.56 0.81
CA GLN A 188 2.14 18.23 -0.51
C GLN A 188 3.22 19.24 -0.94
N GLU A 189 2.96 20.53 -0.75
CA GLU A 189 3.92 21.61 -1.07
C GLU A 189 5.20 21.51 -0.23
N GLU A 190 5.08 21.33 1.09
CA GLU A 190 6.22 21.21 2.00
C GLU A 190 7.06 19.95 1.70
N LEU A 191 6.38 18.83 1.43
CA LEU A 191 7.07 17.59 1.07
C LEU A 191 7.78 17.71 -0.29
N CYS A 192 7.14 18.36 -1.27
CA CYS A 192 7.77 18.64 -2.56
C CYS A 192 9.04 19.48 -2.40
N ALA A 193 8.97 20.58 -1.64
CA ALA A 193 10.12 21.42 -1.34
C ALA A 193 11.25 20.64 -0.62
N THR A 194 10.88 19.79 0.34
CA THR A 194 11.82 18.93 1.06
C THR A 194 12.57 17.97 0.12
N ILE A 195 11.87 17.36 -0.84
CA ILE A 195 12.46 16.46 -1.84
C ILE A 195 13.43 17.22 -2.75
N VAL A 196 13.01 18.38 -3.27
CA VAL A 196 13.85 19.22 -4.14
C VAL A 196 15.14 19.60 -3.40
N ALA A 197 15.02 20.13 -2.18
CA ALA A 197 16.16 20.55 -1.38
C ALA A 197 17.10 19.39 -1.03
N MET A 198 16.57 18.18 -0.82
CA MET A 198 17.39 16.98 -0.61
C MET A 198 18.27 16.67 -1.83
N VAL A 199 17.70 16.69 -3.03
CA VAL A 199 18.45 16.41 -4.27
C VAL A 199 19.49 17.50 -4.53
N GLU A 200 19.15 18.76 -4.30
CA GLU A 200 20.08 19.89 -4.45
C GLU A 200 21.27 19.80 -3.48
N ARG A 201 21.04 19.42 -2.22
CA ARG A 201 22.13 19.18 -1.25
C ARG A 201 23.05 18.04 -1.70
N ALA A 202 22.50 16.98 -2.31
CA ALA A 202 23.31 15.88 -2.82
C ALA A 202 24.25 16.34 -3.96
N ARG A 203 23.74 17.20 -4.87
CA ARG A 203 24.55 17.83 -5.92
C ARG A 203 25.72 18.64 -5.33
N ALA A 204 25.42 19.53 -4.36
CA ALA A 204 26.41 20.41 -3.76
C ALA A 204 27.52 19.66 -2.99
N SER A 205 27.18 18.54 -2.36
CA SER A 205 28.14 17.70 -1.64
C SER A 205 29.15 17.02 -2.58
N THR A 206 28.76 16.76 -3.82
CA THR A 206 29.62 16.14 -4.83
C THR A 206 30.61 17.15 -5.43
N SER A 207 30.18 18.40 -5.62
CA SER A 207 31.05 19.48 -6.11
C SER A 207 32.13 19.93 -5.11
N ALA A 208 31.96 19.66 -3.81
CA ALA A 208 32.94 20.01 -2.78
C ALA A 208 34.07 18.97 -2.61
N THR A 209 33.96 17.82 -3.29
CA THR A 209 34.94 16.71 -3.19
C THR A 209 35.83 16.62 -4.45
N GLN A 210 35.62 17.48 -5.45
CA GLN A 210 36.50 17.68 -6.61
C GLN A 210 37.31 18.97 -6.42
#